data_AF-Q9U6B2-F1
#
_entry.id   AF-Q9U6B2-F1
#
_cell.length_a   1.000
_cell.length_b   1.000
_cell.length_c   1.000
_cell.angle_alpha   90.00
_cell.angle_beta   90.00
_cell.angle_gamma   90.00
#
_symmetry.space_group_name_H-M   'P 1'
#
loop_
_entity.id
_entity.type
_entity.pdbx_description
1 polymer ?
#
loop_
_entity_poly.entity_id
_entity_poly.type
_entity_poly.pdbx_seq_one_letter_code
_entity_poly.pdbx_strand_id
1 'polypeptide(L)'
;APPRWRREKLTTFFEYFDSDVSNLVDVATPAVEGSSDALYTFGRNTYGYEGHSFVVKARQKRVNHQPFEFTLDVTSDKAQKSVVKVFLGPKIDENGPLLKLRDNYQNIFFELDHYVVDLVAGANHLKRSSEEFACSTNDQTTYYQLYKKLFDATNSDYNFPLTSFLGQCGFPCVALTFCPLGKKGGPTYQFFFAVYPIHAPEVTQFSTSDPAVSCGVGSGSRYVDALPLGYSLERPVLHDYYFKVGNFKFHDVTVYHKEGTTNVV
;
A
#
# COMPACT_ATOMS: atom_id res chain seq x y z
N ALA A 1 -22.73 23.47 13.32
CA ALA A 1 -21.69 24.14 12.50
C ALA A 1 -21.17 23.13 11.49
N PRO A 2 -20.96 23.47 10.21
CA PRO A 2 -20.41 22.52 9.26
C PRO A 2 -18.97 22.17 9.68
N PRO A 3 -18.57 20.88 9.66
CA PRO A 3 -17.24 20.47 10.09
C PRO A 3 -16.17 21.12 9.20
N ARG A 4 -15.18 21.74 9.85
CA ARG A 4 -14.00 22.34 9.20
C ARG A 4 -13.08 21.23 8.74
N TRP A 5 -13.17 20.84 7.47
CA TRP A 5 -12.15 20.04 6.80
C TRP A 5 -10.93 20.93 6.53
N ARG A 6 -9.81 20.67 7.21
CA ARG A 6 -8.51 21.20 6.80
C ARG A 6 -8.16 20.47 5.50
N ARG A 7 -8.18 21.18 4.36
CA ARG A 7 -7.94 20.59 3.03
C ARG A 7 -6.51 20.07 2.96
N GLU A 8 -6.29 18.82 3.34
CA GLU A 8 -5.07 18.10 2.98
C GLU A 8 -5.19 17.74 1.50
N LYS A 9 -4.35 18.36 0.68
CA LYS A 9 -4.34 18.14 -0.76
C LYS A 9 -3.56 16.86 -1.02
N LEU A 10 -4.21 15.84 -1.60
CA LEU A 10 -3.50 14.66 -2.10
C LEU A 10 -2.49 15.12 -3.15
N THR A 11 -1.21 14.90 -2.86
CA THR A 11 -0.12 15.39 -3.70
C THR A 11 0.82 14.24 -4.03
N THR A 12 0.95 13.97 -5.33
CA THR A 12 1.90 13.01 -5.88
C THR A 12 3.17 13.72 -6.36
N PHE A 13 4.29 13.03 -6.36
CA PHE A 13 5.59 13.51 -6.85
C PHE A 13 6.41 12.33 -7.38
N PHE A 14 7.53 12.61 -8.04
CA PHE A 14 8.51 11.58 -8.37
C PHE A 14 9.63 11.56 -7.34
N GLU A 15 10.06 10.37 -6.97
CA GLU A 15 11.26 10.14 -6.17
C GLU A 15 12.24 9.22 -6.90
N TYR A 16 13.52 9.34 -6.55
CA TYR A 16 14.53 8.41 -7.04
C TYR A 16 14.55 7.16 -6.16
N PHE A 17 14.59 6.01 -6.82
CA PHE A 17 14.79 4.72 -6.18
C PHE A 17 15.96 4.01 -6.84
N ASP A 18 16.91 3.57 -6.02
CA ASP A 18 18.11 2.90 -6.50
C ASP A 18 17.99 1.39 -6.22
N SER A 19 17.94 0.60 -7.29
CA SER A 19 17.96 -0.86 -7.21
C SER A 19 19.37 -1.38 -7.42
N ASP A 20 19.78 -2.33 -6.60
CA ASP A 20 21.05 -3.04 -6.76
C ASP A 20 20.96 -4.01 -7.94
N VAL A 21 21.76 -3.79 -8.97
CA VAL A 21 21.78 -4.60 -10.20
C VAL A 21 23.15 -5.21 -10.46
N SER A 22 23.99 -5.32 -9.43
CA SER A 22 25.31 -5.96 -9.54
C SER A 22 25.25 -7.37 -10.11
N ASN A 23 24.16 -8.11 -9.89
CA ASN A 23 23.97 -9.46 -10.42
C ASN A 23 23.75 -9.52 -11.96
N LEU A 24 23.55 -8.39 -12.64
CA LEU A 24 23.37 -8.34 -14.10
C LEU A 24 24.69 -8.27 -14.88
N VAL A 25 25.80 -8.02 -14.20
CA VAL A 25 27.11 -7.88 -14.84
C VAL A 25 27.85 -9.19 -14.69
N ASP A 26 28.12 -9.85 -15.82
CA ASP A 26 29.05 -10.98 -15.87
C ASP A 26 30.44 -10.49 -15.50
N VAL A 27 30.98 -11.04 -14.42
CA VAL A 27 32.36 -10.79 -14.04
C VAL A 27 33.16 -12.03 -14.36
N ALA A 28 34.01 -11.90 -15.38
CA ALA A 28 35.08 -12.83 -15.64
C ALA A 28 36.36 -12.37 -14.94
N THR A 29 37.14 -13.35 -14.47
CA THR A 29 38.57 -13.34 -14.08
C THR A 29 38.90 -13.40 -12.57
N PRO A 30 40.10 -13.92 -12.20
CA PRO A 30 40.30 -15.03 -11.27
C PRO A 30 40.25 -14.57 -9.80
N ALA A 31 40.09 -15.53 -8.88
CA ALA A 31 40.10 -15.28 -7.45
C ALA A 31 41.33 -14.46 -7.02
N VAL A 32 41.09 -13.31 -6.40
CA VAL A 32 42.16 -12.53 -5.75
C VAL A 32 42.39 -13.16 -4.38
N GLU A 33 43.42 -14.00 -4.26
CA GLU A 33 43.82 -14.56 -2.96
C GLU A 33 44.15 -13.42 -1.99
N GLY A 34 43.44 -13.33 -0.86
CA GLY A 34 43.77 -12.42 0.24
C GLY A 34 43.10 -11.04 0.23
N SER A 35 42.04 -10.80 -0.55
CA SER A 35 41.29 -9.53 -0.47
C SER A 35 40.63 -9.33 0.91
N SER A 36 40.87 -8.18 1.53
CA SER A 36 40.27 -7.75 2.80
C SER A 36 38.96 -6.96 2.62
N ASP A 37 38.45 -6.87 1.39
CA ASP A 37 37.23 -6.15 1.09
C ASP A 37 36.00 -6.88 1.67
N ALA A 38 35.18 -6.14 2.44
CA ALA A 38 33.95 -6.65 3.03
C ALA A 38 32.95 -7.13 1.97
N LEU A 39 32.91 -6.49 0.79
CA LEU A 39 32.08 -6.94 -0.33
C LEU A 39 32.64 -8.19 -1.01
N TYR A 40 33.97 -8.38 -0.96
CA TYR A 40 34.62 -9.57 -1.51
C TYR A 40 34.32 -10.82 -0.67
N THR A 41 34.56 -10.71 0.62
CA THR A 41 34.26 -11.74 1.62
C THR A 41 32.77 -12.09 1.71
N PHE A 42 31.89 -11.16 1.34
CA PHE A 42 30.44 -11.36 1.25
C PHE A 42 29.99 -12.20 0.04
N GLY A 43 30.90 -12.59 -0.87
CA GLY A 43 30.56 -13.40 -2.05
C GLY A 43 29.85 -12.61 -3.16
N ARG A 44 30.01 -11.28 -3.16
CA ARG A 44 29.45 -10.41 -4.20
C ARG A 44 30.43 -10.33 -5.37
N ASN A 45 30.10 -11.00 -6.47
CA ASN A 45 31.03 -11.23 -7.57
C ASN A 45 31.35 -10.02 -8.47
N THR A 46 31.01 -8.78 -8.09
CA THR A 46 31.32 -7.58 -8.89
C THR A 46 32.70 -7.00 -8.57
N TYR A 47 33.75 -7.57 -9.18
CA TYR A 47 35.13 -7.09 -9.08
C TYR A 47 35.61 -6.51 -10.40
N GLY A 48 36.31 -5.38 -10.34
CA GLY A 48 37.02 -4.82 -11.50
C GLY A 48 38.32 -5.57 -11.79
N TYR A 49 38.92 -5.28 -12.94
CA TYR A 49 40.21 -5.85 -13.40
C TYR A 49 41.39 -5.66 -12.42
N GLU A 50 41.23 -4.84 -11.38
CA GLU A 50 42.25 -4.49 -10.38
C GLU A 50 41.93 -5.00 -8.95
N GLY A 51 40.94 -5.88 -8.79
CA GLY A 51 40.59 -6.48 -7.48
C GLY A 51 39.76 -5.57 -6.56
N HIS A 52 39.39 -4.36 -7.02
CA HIS A 52 38.45 -3.48 -6.33
C HIS A 52 37.01 -3.92 -6.57
N SER A 53 36.21 -4.07 -5.50
CA SER A 53 34.78 -4.28 -5.63
C SER A 53 34.07 -3.00 -6.06
N PHE A 54 33.01 -3.15 -6.85
CA PHE A 54 32.12 -2.05 -7.19
C PHE A 54 30.66 -2.47 -7.08
N VAL A 55 29.79 -1.48 -6.86
CA VAL A 55 28.34 -1.65 -6.74
C VAL A 55 27.67 -1.00 -7.93
N VAL A 56 26.91 -1.78 -8.71
CA VAL A 56 26.12 -1.24 -9.82
C VAL A 56 24.71 -1.01 -9.32
N LYS A 57 24.24 0.23 -9.41
CA LYS A 57 22.86 0.60 -9.08
C LYS A 57 22.14 1.12 -10.32
N ALA A 58 20.92 0.65 -10.53
CA ALA A 58 20.00 1.24 -11.48
C ALA A 58 19.12 2.25 -10.75
N ARG A 59 19.17 3.52 -11.17
CA ARG A 59 18.32 4.59 -10.63
C ARG A 59 17.08 4.74 -11.49
N GLN A 60 15.91 4.60 -10.87
CA GLN A 60 14.61 4.81 -11.51
C GLN A 60 13.82 5.90 -10.81
N LYS A 61 12.95 6.58 -11.56
CA LYS A 61 11.97 7.51 -10.99
C LYS A 61 10.69 6.73 -10.69
N ARG A 62 10.24 6.74 -9.43
CA ARG A 62 8.97 6.14 -9.00
C ARG A 62 8.01 7.23 -8.57
N VAL A 63 6.71 7.02 -8.80
CA VAL A 63 5.66 7.92 -8.31
C VAL A 63 5.50 7.67 -6.82
N ASN A 64 5.45 8.71 -6.00
CA ASN A 64 5.14 8.64 -4.57
C ASN A 64 4.09 9.71 -4.21
N HIS A 65 3.45 9.59 -3.04
CA HIS A 65 2.53 10.58 -2.51
C HIS A 65 2.95 11.08 -1.12
N GLN A 66 2.49 12.28 -0.76
CA GLN A 66 2.63 12.75 0.61
C GLN A 66 1.68 11.98 1.53
N PRO A 67 2.08 11.63 2.76
CA PRO A 67 1.16 11.08 3.75
C PRO A 67 -0.04 11.99 3.95
N PHE A 68 -1.21 11.41 4.08
CA PHE A 68 -2.46 12.13 4.31
C PHE A 68 -3.31 11.41 5.35
N GLU A 69 -4.13 12.17 6.06
CA GLU A 69 -5.07 11.62 7.03
C GLU A 69 -6.50 11.97 6.65
N PHE A 70 -7.43 11.07 6.94
CA PHE A 70 -8.86 11.38 6.86
C PHE A 70 -9.55 11.12 8.20
N THR A 71 -10.62 11.87 8.44
CA THR A 71 -11.47 11.73 9.62
C THR A 71 -12.88 11.41 9.18
N LEU A 72 -13.44 10.28 9.63
CA LEU A 72 -14.84 9.91 9.40
C LEU A 72 -15.65 10.16 10.66
N ASP A 73 -16.65 11.02 10.54
CA ASP A 73 -17.66 11.24 11.56
C ASP A 73 -18.81 10.25 11.36
N VAL A 74 -18.91 9.25 12.24
CA VAL A 74 -19.90 8.16 12.15
C VAL A 74 -20.79 8.18 13.38
N THR A 75 -22.10 8.25 13.18
CA THR A 75 -23.08 8.11 14.26
C THR A 75 -23.61 6.68 14.29
N SER A 76 -23.53 6.02 15.45
CA SER A 76 -24.07 4.66 15.64
C SER A 76 -25.18 4.68 16.69
N ASP A 77 -26.29 3.99 16.44
CA ASP A 77 -27.40 3.89 17.40
C ASP A 77 -27.06 2.98 18.59
N LYS A 78 -26.10 2.06 18.40
CA LYS A 78 -25.67 1.09 19.42
C LYS A 78 -24.17 0.87 19.37
N ALA A 79 -23.61 0.36 20.46
CA ALA A 79 -22.24 -0.12 20.47
C ALA A 79 -22.15 -1.41 19.63
N GLN A 80 -21.27 -1.44 18.62
CA GLN A 80 -21.08 -2.60 17.75
C GLN A 80 -19.71 -2.59 17.05
N LYS A 81 -19.17 -3.79 16.78
CA LYS A 81 -18.03 -3.94 15.89
C LYS A 81 -18.47 -3.75 14.44
N SER A 82 -17.79 -2.87 13.72
CA SER A 82 -18.06 -2.56 12.32
C SER A 82 -16.77 -2.62 11.51
N VAL A 83 -16.94 -2.71 10.20
CA VAL A 83 -15.88 -2.67 9.22
C VAL A 83 -16.01 -1.35 8.46
N VAL A 84 -14.87 -0.71 8.22
CA VAL A 84 -14.75 0.44 7.32
C VAL A 84 -13.97 -0.01 6.10
N LYS A 85 -14.59 0.15 4.93
CA LYS A 85 -13.94 0.01 3.63
C LYS A 85 -13.80 1.37 2.97
N VAL A 86 -12.61 1.62 2.43
CA VAL A 86 -12.27 2.85 1.74
C VAL A 86 -11.93 2.49 0.31
N PHE A 87 -12.60 3.14 -0.62
CA PHE A 87 -12.33 3.00 -2.04
C PHE A 87 -11.97 4.36 -2.64
N LEU A 88 -11.19 4.35 -3.72
CA LEU A 88 -10.89 5.53 -4.52
C LEU A 88 -11.21 5.25 -5.99
N GLY A 89 -11.90 6.19 -6.64
CA GLY A 89 -12.21 6.10 -8.06
C GLY A 89 -12.23 7.46 -8.74
N PRO A 90 -12.09 7.52 -10.07
CA PRO A 90 -12.26 8.77 -10.80
C PRO A 90 -13.72 9.22 -10.73
N LYS A 91 -13.92 10.54 -10.75
CA LYS A 91 -15.27 11.13 -10.83
C LYS A 91 -15.74 11.34 -12.27
N ILE A 92 -14.79 11.58 -13.16
CA ILE A 92 -15.02 12.02 -14.53
C ILE A 92 -14.40 10.99 -15.49
N ASP A 93 -15.13 10.65 -16.55
CA ASP A 93 -14.67 9.78 -17.63
C ASP A 93 -13.62 10.47 -18.51
N GLU A 94 -12.90 9.72 -19.33
CA GLU A 94 -11.89 10.25 -20.26
C GLU A 94 -12.44 11.35 -21.18
N ASN A 95 -13.73 11.24 -21.52
CA ASN A 95 -14.43 12.17 -22.41
C ASN A 95 -15.05 13.39 -21.69
N GLY A 96 -14.99 13.46 -20.36
CA GLY A 96 -15.53 14.57 -19.56
C GLY A 96 -16.90 14.39 -18.86
N PRO A 97 -17.78 13.45 -19.24
CA PRO A 97 -18.98 13.15 -18.45
C PRO A 97 -18.69 12.57 -17.05
N LEU A 98 -19.63 12.74 -16.13
CA LEU A 98 -19.57 12.09 -14.81
C LEU A 98 -19.75 10.57 -14.96
N LEU A 99 -18.87 9.82 -14.29
CA LEU A 99 -18.96 8.36 -14.24
C LEU A 99 -20.14 7.95 -13.37
N LYS A 100 -21.06 7.18 -13.95
CA LYS A 100 -22.17 6.56 -13.22
C LYS A 100 -21.74 5.19 -12.74
N LEU A 101 -22.12 4.85 -11.51
CA LEU A 101 -21.84 3.54 -10.92
C LEU A 101 -22.40 2.41 -11.80
N ARG A 102 -23.58 2.62 -12.39
CA ARG A 102 -24.22 1.66 -13.28
C ARG A 102 -23.36 1.23 -14.46
N ASP A 103 -22.64 2.17 -15.07
CA ASP A 103 -22.01 1.93 -16.36
C ASP A 103 -20.65 1.25 -16.21
N ASN A 104 -19.98 1.37 -15.05
CA ASN A 104 -18.63 0.83 -14.86
C ASN A 104 -18.30 0.43 -13.40
N TYR A 105 -19.27 -0.15 -12.68
CA TYR A 105 -19.13 -0.53 -11.25
C TYR A 105 -17.86 -1.33 -10.92
N GLN A 106 -17.39 -2.19 -11.83
CA GLN A 106 -16.22 -3.05 -11.64
C GLN A 106 -14.87 -2.35 -11.76
N ASN A 107 -14.75 -1.32 -12.61
CA ASN A 107 -13.45 -0.71 -12.91
C ASN A 107 -13.31 0.72 -12.36
N ILE A 108 -14.36 1.31 -11.80
CA ILE A 108 -14.29 2.68 -11.28
C ILE A 108 -13.50 2.74 -9.97
N PHE A 109 -13.65 1.76 -9.07
CA PHE A 109 -13.16 1.90 -7.70
C PHE A 109 -12.08 0.88 -7.34
N PHE A 110 -11.03 1.36 -6.71
CA PHE A 110 -9.97 0.55 -6.12
C PHE A 110 -10.06 0.59 -4.59
N GLU A 111 -9.96 -0.58 -3.94
CA GLU A 111 -9.98 -0.71 -2.48
C GLU A 111 -8.64 -0.26 -1.90
N LEU A 112 -8.67 0.77 -1.04
CA LEU A 112 -7.49 1.35 -0.41
C LEU A 112 -7.21 0.78 0.97
N ASP A 113 -8.24 0.68 1.80
CA ASP A 113 -8.13 0.20 3.16
C ASP A 113 -9.38 -0.55 3.58
N HIS A 114 -9.17 -1.51 4.48
CA HIS A 114 -10.21 -2.38 4.99
C HIS A 114 -9.84 -2.78 6.41
N TYR A 115 -10.54 -2.22 7.39
CA TYR A 115 -10.19 -2.36 8.80
C TYR A 115 -11.42 -2.43 9.71
N VAL A 116 -11.22 -3.02 10.90
CA VAL A 116 -12.27 -3.18 11.93
C VAL A 116 -12.22 -1.99 12.88
N VAL A 117 -13.41 -1.50 13.26
CA VAL A 117 -13.60 -0.45 14.25
C VAL A 117 -14.65 -0.86 15.28
N ASP A 118 -14.41 -0.48 16.53
CA ASP A 118 -15.37 -0.65 17.60
C ASP A 118 -16.15 0.67 17.76
N LEU A 119 -17.40 0.69 17.29
CA LEU A 119 -18.25 1.89 17.39
C LEU A 119 -18.95 1.91 18.74
N VAL A 120 -18.97 3.08 19.39
CA VAL A 120 -19.82 3.35 20.56
C VAL A 120 -21.16 3.95 20.12
N ALA A 121 -22.18 3.83 20.98
CA ALA A 121 -23.46 4.51 20.74
C ALA A 121 -23.26 6.04 20.78
N GLY A 122 -23.82 6.74 19.79
CA GLY A 122 -23.62 8.18 19.57
C GLY A 122 -22.59 8.48 18.49
N ALA A 123 -21.90 9.62 18.63
CA ALA A 123 -20.94 10.11 17.64
C ALA A 123 -19.54 9.49 17.84
N ASN A 124 -18.95 9.01 16.75
CA ASN A 124 -17.61 8.44 16.67
C ASN A 124 -16.78 9.25 15.67
N HIS A 125 -15.53 9.55 16.01
CA HIS A 125 -14.59 10.28 15.15
C HIS A 125 -13.42 9.35 14.81
N LEU A 126 -13.50 8.70 13.65
CA LEU A 126 -12.50 7.73 13.22
C LEU A 126 -11.41 8.45 12.43
N LYS A 127 -10.19 8.50 12.98
CA LYS A 127 -9.02 9.06 12.28
C LYS A 127 -8.18 7.93 11.72
N ARG A 128 -7.73 8.05 10.47
CA ARG A 128 -6.89 7.04 9.81
C ARG A 128 -5.83 7.71 8.95
N SER A 129 -4.57 7.31 9.13
CA SER A 129 -3.45 7.74 8.28
C SER A 129 -3.27 6.80 7.08
N SER A 130 -2.81 7.35 5.96
CA SER A 130 -2.45 6.58 4.77
C SER A 130 -1.34 5.55 5.02
N GLU A 131 -0.49 5.77 6.02
CA GLU A 131 0.59 4.86 6.39
C GLU A 131 0.09 3.60 7.10
N GLU A 132 -1.11 3.65 7.68
CA GLU A 132 -1.70 2.53 8.41
C GLU A 132 -2.53 1.60 7.52
N PHE A 133 -2.69 1.95 6.24
CA PHE A 133 -3.47 1.14 5.32
C PHE A 133 -2.88 -0.25 5.23
N ALA A 134 -3.74 -1.27 5.21
CA ALA A 134 -3.29 -2.65 5.16
C ALA A 134 -2.34 -2.97 4.00
N CYS A 135 -2.54 -2.24 2.91
CA CYS A 135 -1.70 -2.35 1.76
C CYS A 135 -0.38 -1.58 1.97
N SER A 136 -0.33 -0.45 2.70
CA SER A 136 0.88 0.38 2.94
C SER A 136 2.05 -0.43 3.53
N THR A 137 2.93 -0.92 2.67
CA THR A 137 4.09 -1.74 3.00
C THR A 137 5.36 -0.99 2.60
N ASN A 138 6.39 -1.02 3.44
CA ASN A 138 7.65 -0.38 3.12
C ASN A 138 8.33 -1.03 1.90
N ASP A 139 9.22 -0.26 1.25
CA ASP A 139 10.09 -0.80 0.21
C ASP A 139 10.86 -2.03 0.70
N GLN A 140 11.03 -2.99 -0.20
CA GLN A 140 11.75 -4.21 0.13
C GLN A 140 13.21 -3.91 0.46
N THR A 141 13.72 -4.57 1.49
CA THR A 141 15.15 -4.48 1.84
C THR A 141 15.99 -5.05 0.71
N THR A 142 17.05 -4.34 0.34
CA THR A 142 17.99 -4.81 -0.69
C THR A 142 18.64 -6.12 -0.27
N TYR A 143 19.01 -6.96 -1.25
CA TYR A 143 19.70 -8.24 -1.00
C TYR A 143 20.92 -8.07 -0.08
N TYR A 144 21.72 -7.04 -0.31
CA TYR A 144 22.89 -6.73 0.51
C TYR A 144 22.53 -6.48 1.99
N GLN A 145 21.51 -5.65 2.25
CA GLN A 145 21.06 -5.36 3.60
C GLN A 145 20.45 -6.59 4.28
N LEU A 146 19.70 -7.40 3.53
CA LEU A 146 19.09 -8.63 4.03
C LEU A 146 20.16 -9.62 4.50
N TYR A 147 21.15 -9.89 3.65
CA TYR A 147 22.21 -10.84 3.96
C TYR A 147 23.14 -10.30 5.05
N LYS A 148 23.43 -8.99 5.10
CA LYS A 148 24.12 -8.38 6.25
C LYS A 148 23.39 -8.66 7.58
N LYS A 149 22.07 -8.42 7.63
CA LYS A 149 21.26 -8.69 8.82
C LYS A 149 21.27 -10.17 9.21
N LEU A 150 21.30 -11.08 8.24
CA LEU A 150 21.38 -12.52 8.47
C LEU A 150 22.74 -12.94 9.07
N PHE A 151 23.84 -12.38 8.55
CA PHE A 151 25.18 -12.62 9.09
C PHE A 151 25.33 -12.05 10.49
N ASP A 152 24.81 -10.84 10.73
CA ASP A 152 24.79 -10.24 12.06
C ASP A 152 24.00 -11.13 13.05
N ALA A 153 22.84 -11.66 12.64
CA ALA A 153 22.06 -12.59 13.45
C ALA A 153 22.74 -13.93 13.73
N THR A 154 23.63 -14.38 12.85
CA THR A 154 24.39 -15.63 13.03
C THR A 154 25.57 -15.43 13.98
N ASN A 155 26.18 -14.24 13.97
CA ASN A 155 27.40 -13.92 14.72
C ASN A 155 27.16 -13.14 16.02
N SER A 156 25.91 -12.77 16.32
CA SER A 156 25.53 -11.99 17.51
C SER A 156 24.18 -12.43 18.06
N ASP A 157 23.79 -11.95 19.25
CA ASP A 157 22.47 -12.19 19.85
C ASP A 157 21.32 -11.44 19.15
N TYR A 158 21.55 -10.92 17.93
CA TYR A 158 20.52 -10.23 17.16
C TYR A 158 19.48 -11.21 16.64
N ASN A 159 18.28 -11.17 17.20
CA ASN A 159 17.16 -11.96 16.71
C ASN A 159 16.55 -11.27 15.46
N PHE A 160 16.76 -11.86 14.28
CA PHE A 160 16.21 -11.34 13.02
C PHE A 160 14.68 -11.58 12.96
N PRO A 161 13.84 -10.53 12.96
CA PRO A 161 12.39 -10.72 12.85
C PRO A 161 12.02 -11.13 11.41
N LEU A 162 11.57 -12.37 11.23
CA LEU A 162 11.00 -12.86 9.97
C LEU A 162 9.78 -12.04 9.50
N THR A 163 9.18 -11.26 10.40
CA THR A 163 8.17 -10.22 10.17
C THR A 163 8.57 -9.23 9.06
N SER A 164 9.86 -9.04 8.77
CA SER A 164 10.31 -8.18 7.65
C SER A 164 10.09 -8.77 6.26
N PHE A 165 9.73 -10.06 6.13
CA PHE A 165 9.35 -10.69 4.86
C PHE A 165 7.85 -10.56 4.53
N LEU A 166 7.05 -10.01 5.45
CA LEU A 166 5.59 -9.88 5.33
C LEU A 166 5.11 -9.03 4.13
N GLY A 167 6.02 -8.38 3.40
CA GLY A 167 5.72 -7.58 2.21
C GLY A 167 5.80 -8.32 0.87
N GLN A 168 5.94 -9.65 0.86
CA GLN A 168 6.17 -10.40 -0.39
C GLN A 168 4.90 -10.71 -1.20
N CYS A 169 3.74 -10.87 -0.56
CA CYS A 169 2.48 -11.01 -1.28
C CYS A 169 1.44 -9.98 -0.83
N GLY A 170 1.58 -8.84 -1.49
CA GLY A 170 0.56 -7.83 -1.71
C GLY A 170 0.89 -7.20 -3.06
N PHE A 171 -0.04 -6.44 -3.64
CA PHE A 171 0.36 -5.47 -4.65
C PHE A 171 1.51 -4.62 -4.06
N PRO A 172 2.55 -4.21 -4.82
CA PRO A 172 3.64 -3.40 -4.29
C PRO A 172 3.09 -2.09 -3.75
N CYS A 173 2.74 -2.11 -2.48
CA CYS A 173 1.98 -1.07 -1.82
C CYS A 173 2.88 -0.27 -0.88
N VAL A 174 4.13 -0.11 -1.30
CA VAL A 174 4.83 1.14 -1.08
C VAL A 174 3.88 2.26 -1.49
N ALA A 175 3.86 3.39 -0.79
CA ALA A 175 2.98 4.56 -0.93
C ALA A 175 2.90 5.22 -2.34
N LEU A 176 3.05 4.44 -3.41
CA LEU A 176 3.40 4.82 -4.76
C LEU A 176 2.23 4.70 -5.74
N THR A 177 1.18 3.93 -5.40
CA THR A 177 0.16 3.53 -6.41
C THR A 177 -1.29 3.65 -5.97
N PHE A 178 -1.59 3.93 -4.70
CA PHE A 178 -2.97 4.21 -4.29
C PHE A 178 -3.52 5.49 -4.90
N CYS A 179 -2.65 6.47 -5.08
CA CYS A 179 -3.01 7.75 -5.65
C CYS A 179 -2.58 7.76 -7.12
N PRO A 180 -3.52 7.71 -8.07
CA PRO A 180 -3.18 7.81 -9.48
C PRO A 180 -2.44 9.12 -9.74
N LEU A 181 -1.50 9.10 -10.71
CA LEU A 181 -0.67 10.25 -11.01
C LEU A 181 -1.55 11.48 -11.26
N GLY A 182 -1.37 12.49 -10.40
CA GLY A 182 -2.09 13.75 -10.55
C GLY A 182 -1.69 14.47 -11.85
N LYS A 183 -2.44 15.49 -12.20
CA LYS A 183 -2.03 16.47 -13.23
C LYS A 183 -1.87 17.84 -12.56
N LYS A 184 -1.17 18.78 -13.20
CA LYS A 184 -1.08 20.18 -12.76
C LYS A 184 -2.46 20.80 -12.48
N GLY A 185 -3.47 20.44 -13.29
CA GLY A 185 -4.84 20.89 -13.12
C GLY A 185 -5.61 20.22 -11.97
N GLY A 186 -5.07 19.13 -11.39
CA GLY A 186 -5.72 18.38 -10.32
C GLY A 186 -6.96 17.62 -10.81
N PRO A 187 -6.84 16.42 -11.41
CA PRO A 187 -8.00 15.57 -11.65
C PRO A 187 -8.80 15.36 -10.36
N THR A 188 -10.12 15.38 -10.50
CA THR A 188 -11.05 15.12 -9.39
C THR A 188 -11.32 13.63 -9.31
N TYR A 189 -10.97 13.07 -8.16
CA TYR A 189 -11.31 11.72 -7.74
C TYR A 189 -12.41 11.78 -6.69
N GLN A 190 -12.95 10.62 -6.35
CA GLN A 190 -13.93 10.46 -5.31
C GLN A 190 -13.51 9.30 -4.41
N PHE A 191 -13.43 9.57 -3.10
CA PHE A 191 -13.41 8.53 -2.10
C PHE A 191 -14.82 8.00 -1.90
N PHE A 192 -14.94 6.69 -1.77
CA PHE A 192 -16.15 6.02 -1.36
C PHE A 192 -15.89 5.28 -0.05
N PHE A 193 -16.63 5.66 0.98
CA PHE A 193 -16.57 5.06 2.31
C PHE A 193 -17.80 4.19 2.52
N ALA A 194 -17.58 2.94 2.90
CA ALA A 194 -18.63 2.01 3.28
C ALA A 194 -18.40 1.54 4.71
N VAL A 195 -19.37 1.79 5.59
CA VAL A 195 -19.36 1.32 6.98
C VAL A 195 -20.46 0.29 7.15
N TYR A 196 -20.14 -0.89 7.69
CA TYR A 196 -21.14 -1.93 7.90
C TYR A 196 -20.76 -2.86 9.06
N PRO A 197 -21.71 -3.57 9.68
CA PRO A 197 -21.42 -4.50 10.77
C PRO A 197 -20.46 -5.62 10.32
N ILE A 198 -19.54 -6.02 11.20
CA ILE A 198 -18.61 -7.11 10.88
C ILE A 198 -19.35 -8.43 10.67
N HIS A 199 -19.05 -9.11 9.57
CA HIS A 199 -19.49 -10.48 9.32
C HIS A 199 -18.31 -11.39 9.63
N ALA A 200 -18.35 -12.07 10.77
CA ALA A 200 -17.24 -12.89 11.23
C ALA A 200 -16.95 -14.02 10.22
N PRO A 201 -15.70 -14.15 9.73
CA PRO A 201 -15.34 -15.25 8.84
C PRO A 201 -15.31 -16.59 9.59
N GLU A 202 -15.70 -17.67 8.90
CA GLU A 202 -15.64 -19.03 9.45
C GLU A 202 -14.20 -19.45 9.80
N VAL A 203 -13.25 -19.05 8.95
CA VAL A 203 -11.82 -19.23 9.18
C VAL A 203 -11.19 -17.86 9.40
N THR A 204 -10.72 -17.63 10.62
CA THR A 204 -10.10 -16.36 11.00
C THR A 204 -8.78 -16.15 10.25
N GLN A 205 -8.46 -14.89 10.00
CA GLN A 205 -7.22 -14.51 9.33
C GLN A 205 -6.00 -15.06 10.08
N PHE A 206 -5.03 -15.59 9.34
CA PHE A 206 -3.78 -16.16 9.87
C PHE A 206 -3.92 -17.38 10.79
N SER A 207 -5.10 -18.00 10.87
CA SER A 207 -5.29 -19.21 11.69
C SER A 207 -4.74 -20.49 11.05
N THR A 208 -4.76 -20.56 9.71
CA THR A 208 -4.43 -21.76 8.94
C THR A 208 -3.14 -21.61 8.12
N SER A 209 -2.51 -20.44 8.14
CA SER A 209 -1.30 -20.14 7.39
C SER A 209 -0.42 -19.15 8.14
N ASP A 210 0.88 -19.42 8.17
CA ASP A 210 1.87 -18.49 8.72
C ASP A 210 1.99 -17.25 7.80
N PRO A 211 1.63 -16.05 8.30
CA PRO A 211 1.75 -14.83 7.51
C PRO A 211 3.19 -14.55 7.06
N ALA A 212 4.21 -15.06 7.75
CA ALA A 212 5.62 -14.87 7.40
C ALA A 212 6.02 -15.59 6.11
N VAL A 213 5.27 -16.62 5.71
CA VAL A 213 5.63 -17.51 4.59
C VAL A 213 4.56 -17.51 3.49
N SER A 214 3.31 -17.21 3.84
CA SER A 214 2.19 -17.26 2.89
C SER A 214 1.19 -16.14 3.16
N CYS A 215 0.66 -15.57 2.07
CA CYS A 215 -0.38 -14.55 2.15
C CYS A 215 -1.79 -15.12 2.23
N GLY A 216 -1.92 -16.35 2.74
CA GLY A 216 -3.21 -17.00 2.97
C GLY A 216 -3.92 -17.49 1.71
N VAL A 217 -3.28 -17.40 0.54
CA VAL A 217 -3.84 -17.97 -0.70
C VAL A 217 -3.91 -19.48 -0.55
N GLY A 218 -5.12 -20.05 -0.66
CA GLY A 218 -5.37 -21.48 -0.47
C GLY A 218 -5.56 -21.93 0.98
N SER A 219 -5.43 -21.04 1.98
CA SER A 219 -5.61 -21.40 3.39
C SER A 219 -7.07 -21.37 3.86
N GLY A 220 -7.98 -20.85 3.03
CA GLY A 220 -9.38 -20.63 3.36
C GLY A 220 -9.63 -19.46 4.32
N SER A 221 -8.58 -18.88 4.89
CA SER A 221 -8.70 -17.70 5.76
C SER A 221 -9.17 -16.49 4.96
N ARG A 222 -10.11 -15.72 5.51
CA ARG A 222 -10.59 -14.48 4.87
C ARG A 222 -9.97 -13.25 5.52
N TYR A 223 -9.81 -12.20 4.71
CA TYR A 223 -9.25 -10.93 5.10
C TYR A 223 -10.32 -10.07 5.77
N VAL A 224 -10.19 -9.84 7.09
CA VAL A 224 -11.08 -9.03 7.95
C VAL A 224 -12.52 -9.56 8.09
N ASP A 225 -13.26 -9.75 6.99
CA ASP A 225 -14.67 -10.15 6.99
C ASP A 225 -15.01 -11.32 6.08
N ALA A 226 -16.21 -11.86 6.26
CA ALA A 226 -16.75 -12.98 5.48
C ALA A 226 -17.36 -12.55 4.13
N LEU A 227 -17.36 -11.25 3.81
CA LEU A 227 -18.01 -10.77 2.60
C LEU A 227 -17.14 -11.03 1.36
N PRO A 228 -17.71 -10.95 0.14
CA PRO A 228 -16.93 -11.06 -1.08
C PRO A 228 -15.88 -9.96 -1.19
N LEU A 229 -14.77 -10.27 -1.87
CA LEU A 229 -13.78 -9.28 -2.27
C LEU A 229 -14.43 -8.18 -3.11
N GLY A 230 -14.15 -6.91 -2.80
CA GLY A 230 -14.76 -5.76 -3.48
C GLY A 230 -16.18 -5.40 -3.03
N TYR A 231 -16.76 -6.07 -2.03
CA TYR A 231 -18.03 -5.61 -1.44
C TYR A 231 -17.90 -4.17 -0.95
N SER A 232 -18.81 -3.24 -1.27
CA SER A 232 -20.18 -3.38 -1.81
C SER A 232 -20.33 -3.13 -3.33
N LEU A 233 -19.22 -3.12 -4.07
CA LEU A 233 -19.17 -2.79 -5.50
C LEU A 233 -18.92 -4.03 -6.38
N GLU A 234 -19.05 -5.23 -5.82
CA GLU A 234 -18.76 -6.47 -6.55
C GLU A 234 -19.86 -6.85 -7.55
N ARG A 235 -21.08 -6.30 -7.38
CA ARG A 235 -22.27 -6.60 -8.18
C ARG A 235 -22.70 -5.44 -9.08
N PRO A 236 -23.37 -5.73 -10.22
CA PRO A 236 -23.92 -4.70 -11.08
C PRO A 236 -24.86 -3.75 -10.34
N VAL A 237 -24.59 -2.45 -10.46
CA VAL A 237 -25.42 -1.39 -9.89
C VAL A 237 -26.49 -1.00 -10.90
N LEU A 238 -27.74 -1.41 -10.70
CA LEU A 238 -28.82 -1.04 -11.64
C LEU A 238 -29.26 0.42 -11.47
N HIS A 239 -29.22 0.92 -10.23
CA HIS A 239 -29.70 2.26 -9.87
C HIS A 239 -28.79 2.92 -8.83
N ASP A 240 -28.44 4.19 -9.08
CA ASP A 240 -27.54 4.96 -8.22
C ASP A 240 -28.11 5.18 -6.80
N TYR A 241 -29.43 5.12 -6.61
CA TYR A 241 -30.04 5.31 -5.29
C TYR A 241 -29.75 4.16 -4.31
N TYR A 242 -29.29 2.99 -4.78
CA TYR A 242 -28.84 1.91 -3.90
C TYR A 242 -27.69 2.33 -3.00
N PHE A 243 -26.92 3.34 -3.40
CA PHE A 243 -25.80 3.88 -2.63
C PHE A 243 -26.18 5.12 -1.82
N LYS A 244 -27.44 5.56 -1.87
CA LYS A 244 -27.98 6.65 -1.03
C LYS A 244 -28.48 6.08 0.30
N VAL A 245 -27.57 5.47 1.04
CA VAL A 245 -27.83 4.88 2.36
C VAL A 245 -27.02 5.62 3.43
N GLY A 246 -27.49 5.59 4.68
CA GLY A 246 -26.87 6.37 5.77
C GLY A 246 -25.44 5.95 6.11
N ASN A 247 -25.05 4.73 5.74
CA ASN A 247 -23.76 4.13 6.06
C ASN A 247 -22.75 4.16 4.90
N PHE A 248 -23.12 4.76 3.75
CA PHE A 248 -22.26 4.95 2.58
C PHE A 248 -22.04 6.44 2.31
N LYS A 249 -20.83 6.82 1.92
CA LYS A 249 -20.50 8.22 1.64
C LYS A 249 -19.50 8.37 0.50
N PHE A 250 -19.84 9.20 -0.47
CA PHE A 250 -18.89 9.69 -1.48
C PHE A 250 -18.34 11.05 -1.07
N HIS A 251 -17.04 11.24 -1.26
CA HIS A 251 -16.33 12.49 -0.98
C HIS A 251 -15.38 12.84 -2.13
N ASP A 252 -15.57 14.01 -2.73
CA ASP A 252 -14.71 14.46 -3.82
C ASP A 252 -13.35 14.91 -3.30
N VAL A 253 -12.28 14.50 -3.97
CA VAL A 253 -10.92 14.90 -3.67
C VAL A 253 -10.18 15.30 -4.94
N THR A 254 -9.27 16.25 -4.82
CA THR A 254 -8.41 16.67 -5.93
C THR A 254 -7.00 16.14 -5.71
N VAL A 255 -6.47 15.43 -6.71
CA VAL A 255 -5.10 14.87 -6.67
C VAL A 255 -4.18 15.72 -7.52
N TYR A 256 -3.20 16.36 -6.88
CA TYR A 256 -2.21 17.20 -7.53
C TYR A 256 -0.93 16.41 -7.83
N HIS A 257 -0.17 16.87 -8.82
CA HIS A 257 1.18 16.36 -9.07
C HIS A 257 2.20 17.50 -9.04
N LYS A 258 3.28 17.30 -8.29
CA LYS A 258 4.42 18.22 -8.21
C LYS A 258 5.48 17.77 -9.21
N GLU A 259 5.78 18.62 -10.19
CA GLU A 259 6.73 18.31 -11.28
C GLU A 259 8.22 18.22 -10.86
N GLY A 260 8.54 18.39 -9.59
CA GLY A 260 9.90 18.21 -9.08
C GLY A 260 10.16 16.76 -8.70
N THR A 261 11.36 16.25 -9.03
CA THR A 261 11.86 15.03 -8.38
C THR A 261 12.41 15.42 -7.01
N THR A 262 11.80 14.91 -5.94
CA THR A 262 12.31 15.09 -4.58
C THR A 262 13.39 14.06 -4.33
N ASN A 263 14.60 14.55 -4.00
CA ASN A 263 15.61 13.71 -3.36
C ASN A 263 15.20 13.61 -1.89
N VAL A 264 14.52 12.53 -1.51
CA VAL A 264 14.51 12.14 -0.10
C VAL A 264 15.87 11.49 0.12
N VAL A 265 16.77 12.21 0.78
CA VAL A 265 18.09 11.72 1.19
C VAL A 265 17.91 10.86 2.44
#